data_AF-A0A2T1DX65-F1
#
_entry.id   AF-A0A2T1DX65-F1
#
_cell.length_a   1.000
_cell.length_b   1.000
_cell.length_c   1.000
_cell.angle_alpha   90.00
_cell.angle_beta   90.00
_cell.angle_gamma   90.00
#
_symmetry.space_group_name_H-M   'P 1'
#
loop_
_entity.id
_entity.type
_entity.pdbx_description
1 polymer ?
#
loop_
_entity_poly.entity_id
_entity_poly.type
_entity_poly.pdbx_seq_one_letter_code
_entity_poly.pdbx_strand_id
1 'polypeptide(L)'
;MLPQKTRIGLWTASFLTGLVGVINLLSAVTPSLPDRRNWLEPFFPFPVRAGGHFFAAVIGFMLLTLATNLLRRKRIAWLLTVGLLIASIVTHLVKGLDIEESLLSGVLLLQLLVMRKTFTAQSDRPSIAQGIRVLLGALLFTLAYGTAGFYILDGRFEVNQRAINFDWDDAIYQTFAMFFTADNAGLVPKTQFANFFADSIYAVGVVTLGYALFMLLRPVLLRDSASISERNKAQEVVAEYGRTTLARLALLEDKSYYFSASGKSTIAYVPKGRGAIALGDPIGPAEDRKEAILGFQEFCDRNDWYPAFYQTLPDDLEMYSTLGFRVVQIGEEAIVNLKSFTLKGKANQNLRTAINRLTKAGHKVEFYEPPLSLELMRQMKSVSDEWLQ
;
A
#
# COMPACT_ATOMS: atom_id res chain seq x y z
N MET A 1 -10.39 10.89 -12.60
CA MET A 1 -11.00 9.53 -12.62
C MET A 1 -10.48 8.75 -13.82
N LEU A 2 -10.25 7.43 -13.70
CA LEU A 2 -9.76 6.61 -14.82
C LEU A 2 -10.80 6.46 -15.94
N PRO A 3 -10.39 6.48 -17.23
CA PRO A 3 -11.27 6.18 -18.35
C PRO A 3 -11.94 4.81 -18.19
N GLN A 4 -13.17 4.67 -18.67
CA GLN A 4 -13.93 3.41 -18.58
C GLN A 4 -13.16 2.21 -19.16
N LYS A 5 -12.48 2.39 -20.31
CA LYS A 5 -11.62 1.37 -20.93
C LYS A 5 -10.52 0.88 -19.99
N THR A 6 -9.85 1.80 -19.30
CA THR A 6 -8.80 1.46 -18.32
C THR A 6 -9.35 0.72 -17.12
N ARG A 7 -10.53 1.11 -16.63
CA ARG A 7 -11.21 0.40 -15.54
C ARG A 7 -11.55 -1.03 -15.93
N ILE A 8 -12.14 -1.24 -17.11
CA ILE A 8 -12.44 -2.58 -17.63
C ILE A 8 -11.15 -3.39 -17.75
N GLY A 9 -10.09 -2.80 -18.33
CA GLY A 9 -8.79 -3.47 -18.44
C GLY A 9 -8.20 -3.89 -17.10
N LEU A 10 -8.35 -3.08 -16.04
CA LEU A 10 -7.86 -3.44 -14.70
C LEU A 10 -8.66 -4.60 -14.11
N TRP A 11 -9.99 -4.58 -14.27
CA TRP A 11 -10.86 -5.67 -13.82
C TRP A 11 -10.56 -6.97 -14.54
N THR A 12 -10.42 -6.96 -15.86
CA THR A 12 -10.09 -8.16 -16.64
C THR A 12 -8.69 -8.68 -16.30
N ALA A 13 -7.68 -7.80 -16.23
CA ALA A 13 -6.33 -8.20 -15.85
C ALA A 13 -6.29 -8.86 -14.47
N SER A 14 -7.02 -8.30 -13.50
CA SER A 14 -7.03 -8.82 -12.13
C SER A 14 -7.81 -10.13 -12.03
N PHE A 15 -8.95 -10.24 -12.73
CA PHE A 15 -9.70 -11.49 -12.81
C PHE A 15 -8.86 -12.60 -13.46
N LEU A 16 -8.24 -12.33 -14.61
CA LEU A 16 -7.37 -13.28 -15.30
C LEU A 16 -6.16 -13.66 -14.45
N THR A 17 -5.56 -12.72 -13.72
CA THR A 17 -4.47 -13.02 -12.78
C THR A 17 -4.93 -13.99 -11.69
N GLY A 18 -6.12 -13.78 -11.14
CA GLY A 18 -6.71 -14.70 -10.18
C GLY A 18 -7.00 -16.08 -10.79
N LEU A 19 -7.55 -16.12 -12.00
CA LEU A 19 -7.85 -17.35 -12.74
C LEU A 19 -6.59 -18.17 -13.03
N VAL A 20 -5.53 -17.54 -13.56
CA VAL A 20 -4.22 -18.18 -13.76
C VAL A 20 -3.66 -18.67 -12.43
N GLY A 21 -3.84 -17.90 -11.36
CA GLY A 21 -3.48 -18.31 -10.01
C GLY A 21 -4.15 -19.62 -9.56
N VAL A 22 -5.47 -19.73 -9.76
CA VAL A 22 -6.24 -20.96 -9.48
C VAL A 22 -5.79 -22.11 -10.35
N ILE A 23 -5.61 -21.89 -11.66
CA ILE A 23 -5.16 -22.93 -12.60
C ILE A 23 -3.79 -23.48 -12.18
N ASN A 24 -2.86 -22.61 -11.78
CA ASN A 24 -1.54 -23.03 -11.29
C ASN A 24 -1.63 -23.86 -9.99
N LEU A 25 -2.54 -23.52 -9.07
CA LEU A 25 -2.80 -24.33 -7.88
C LEU A 25 -3.41 -25.69 -8.22
N LEU A 26 -4.33 -25.75 -9.19
CA LEU A 26 -4.92 -27.01 -9.64
C LEU A 26 -3.87 -27.88 -10.34
N SER A 27 -3.09 -27.30 -11.25
CA SER A 27 -1.96 -27.97 -11.93
C SER A 27 -0.90 -28.48 -10.94
N ALA A 28 -0.73 -27.82 -9.79
CA ALA A 28 0.15 -28.31 -8.73
C ALA A 28 -0.32 -29.63 -8.10
N VAL A 29 -1.63 -29.88 -8.04
CA VAL A 29 -2.21 -31.08 -7.40
C VAL A 29 -2.59 -32.17 -8.41
N THR A 30 -2.79 -31.80 -9.68
CA THR A 30 -3.11 -32.76 -10.75
C THR A 30 -1.85 -33.54 -11.17
N PRO A 31 -1.89 -34.89 -11.19
CA PRO A 31 -0.79 -35.69 -11.70
C PRO A 31 -0.58 -35.44 -13.20
N SER A 32 0.66 -35.24 -13.62
CA SER A 32 1.02 -35.12 -15.04
C SER A 32 0.64 -36.40 -15.79
N LEU A 33 -0.13 -36.29 -16.88
CA LEU A 33 -0.51 -37.44 -17.71
C LEU A 33 0.74 -38.14 -18.28
N PRO A 34 0.86 -39.48 -18.18
CA PRO A 34 2.06 -40.23 -18.58
C PRO A 34 2.50 -40.01 -20.03
N ASP A 35 1.56 -39.82 -20.96
CA ASP A 35 1.82 -39.81 -22.41
C ASP A 35 2.66 -38.60 -22.87
N ARG A 36 2.64 -37.48 -22.14
CA ARG A 36 3.42 -36.28 -22.49
C ARG A 36 4.86 -36.31 -21.96
N ARG A 37 5.14 -37.13 -20.95
CA ARG A 37 6.46 -37.21 -20.28
C ARG A 37 7.51 -37.94 -21.14
N ASN A 38 7.08 -38.93 -21.92
CA ASN A 38 7.95 -39.76 -22.76
C ASN A 38 8.56 -39.00 -23.96
N TRP A 39 7.99 -37.87 -24.38
CA TRP A 39 8.51 -37.05 -25.49
C TRP A 39 9.67 -36.13 -25.08
N LEU A 40 9.82 -35.85 -23.78
CA LEU A 40 10.83 -34.90 -23.26
C LEU A 40 12.08 -35.60 -22.69
N GLU A 41 12.02 -36.90 -22.39
CA GLU A 41 13.17 -37.70 -21.93
C GLU A 41 14.39 -37.67 -22.88
N PRO A 42 14.26 -37.61 -24.22
CA PRO A 42 15.42 -37.57 -25.12
C PRO A 42 16.18 -36.23 -25.12
N PHE A 43 15.56 -35.13 -24.69
CA PHE A 43 16.11 -33.78 -24.84
C PHE A 43 16.66 -33.18 -23.53
N PHE A 44 16.36 -33.78 -22.37
CA PHE A 44 16.79 -33.28 -21.07
C PHE A 44 17.64 -34.32 -20.32
N PRO A 45 18.90 -34.00 -19.96
CA PRO A 45 19.83 -34.94 -19.33
C PRO A 45 19.57 -35.19 -17.83
N PHE A 46 18.44 -34.73 -17.27
CA PHE A 46 18.10 -34.87 -15.86
C PHE A 46 16.65 -35.31 -15.68
N PRO A 47 16.34 -36.21 -14.72
CA PRO A 47 14.98 -36.61 -14.45
C PRO A 47 14.19 -35.40 -13.91
N VAL A 48 13.26 -34.88 -14.71
CA VAL A 48 12.33 -33.81 -14.30
C VAL A 48 11.40 -34.41 -13.22
N ARG A 49 11.80 -34.32 -11.95
CA ARG A 49 11.09 -34.86 -10.79
C ARG A 49 10.52 -33.74 -9.94
N ALA A 50 9.24 -33.90 -9.58
CA ALA A 50 8.43 -33.32 -8.48
C ALA A 50 8.45 -31.79 -8.22
N GLY A 51 9.58 -31.10 -8.29
CA GLY A 51 9.76 -29.72 -7.80
C GLY A 51 8.87 -28.68 -8.48
N GLY A 52 8.52 -28.90 -9.75
CA GLY A 52 7.66 -27.98 -10.47
C GLY A 52 6.24 -27.86 -9.88
N HIS A 53 5.70 -28.88 -9.19
CA HIS A 53 4.34 -28.80 -8.61
C HIS A 53 4.28 -27.79 -7.47
N PHE A 54 5.26 -27.79 -6.57
CA PHE A 54 5.36 -26.79 -5.51
C PHE A 54 5.55 -25.38 -6.08
N PHE A 55 6.41 -25.20 -7.09
CA PHE A 55 6.55 -23.89 -7.74
C PHE A 55 5.26 -23.40 -8.38
N ALA A 56 4.53 -24.28 -9.07
CA ALA A 56 3.22 -23.94 -9.60
C ALA A 56 2.25 -23.51 -8.47
N ALA A 57 2.26 -24.19 -7.32
CA ALA A 57 1.44 -23.82 -6.18
C ALA A 57 1.81 -22.45 -5.60
N VAL A 58 3.11 -22.20 -5.37
CA VAL A 58 3.60 -20.91 -4.85
C VAL A 58 3.29 -19.79 -5.83
N ILE A 59 3.61 -19.95 -7.11
CA ILE A 59 3.27 -18.97 -8.16
C ILE A 59 1.76 -18.72 -8.18
N GLY A 60 0.96 -19.78 -8.11
CA GLY A 60 -0.51 -19.68 -8.11
C GLY A 60 -1.04 -18.86 -6.92
N PHE A 61 -0.58 -19.16 -5.72
CA PHE A 61 -0.90 -18.41 -4.51
C PHE A 61 -0.45 -16.94 -4.61
N MET A 62 0.78 -16.69 -5.06
CA MET A 62 1.30 -15.34 -5.23
C MET A 62 0.44 -14.53 -6.22
N LEU A 63 0.08 -15.12 -7.37
CA LEU A 63 -0.78 -14.47 -8.37
C LEU A 63 -2.17 -14.12 -7.78
N LEU A 64 -2.78 -15.01 -6.98
CA LEU A 64 -4.04 -14.70 -6.29
C LEU A 64 -3.94 -13.47 -5.38
N THR A 65 -2.88 -13.39 -4.57
CA THR A 65 -2.68 -12.24 -3.68
C THR A 65 -2.39 -10.94 -4.46
N LEU A 66 -1.69 -11.05 -5.59
CA LEU A 66 -1.34 -9.92 -6.44
C LEU A 66 -2.52 -9.38 -7.25
N ALA A 67 -3.51 -10.22 -7.58
CA ALA A 67 -4.69 -9.83 -8.35
C ALA A 67 -5.39 -8.59 -7.77
N THR A 68 -5.61 -8.54 -6.46
CA THR A 68 -6.24 -7.38 -5.80
C THR A 68 -5.34 -6.13 -5.81
N ASN A 69 -4.02 -6.30 -5.84
CA ASN A 69 -3.06 -5.21 -5.87
C ASN A 69 -2.88 -4.63 -7.28
N LEU A 70 -3.14 -5.42 -8.33
CA LEU A 70 -3.26 -4.94 -9.70
C LEU A 70 -4.48 -4.03 -9.88
N LEU A 71 -5.64 -4.36 -9.28
CA LEU A 71 -6.79 -3.45 -9.22
C LEU A 71 -6.43 -2.09 -8.60
N ARG A 72 -5.53 -2.10 -7.62
CA ARG A 72 -4.98 -0.90 -6.96
C ARG A 72 -3.86 -0.21 -7.74
N ARG A 73 -3.56 -0.69 -8.95
CA ARG A 73 -2.53 -0.15 -9.86
C ARG A 73 -1.12 -0.14 -9.25
N LYS A 74 -0.83 -1.02 -8.30
CA LYS A 74 0.48 -1.05 -7.62
C LYS A 74 1.57 -1.45 -8.60
N ARG A 75 2.60 -0.61 -8.74
CA ARG A 75 3.69 -0.84 -9.69
C ARG A 75 4.50 -2.10 -9.37
N ILE A 76 4.72 -2.36 -8.08
CA ILE A 76 5.43 -3.57 -7.63
C ILE A 76 4.60 -4.81 -7.91
N ALA A 77 3.28 -4.75 -7.69
CA ALA A 77 2.42 -5.88 -8.00
C ALA A 77 2.47 -6.22 -9.50
N TRP A 78 2.45 -5.22 -10.38
CA TRP A 78 2.64 -5.41 -11.82
C TRP A 78 3.98 -6.07 -12.17
N LEU A 79 5.09 -5.58 -11.60
CA LEU A 79 6.42 -6.18 -11.82
C LEU A 79 6.47 -7.65 -11.38
N LEU A 80 5.98 -7.94 -10.17
CA LEU A 80 5.95 -9.30 -9.62
C LEU A 80 5.07 -10.22 -10.46
N THR A 81 3.87 -9.79 -10.84
CA THR A 81 2.98 -10.58 -11.71
C THR A 81 3.62 -10.85 -13.06
N VAL A 82 4.25 -9.87 -13.70
CA VAL A 82 4.96 -10.08 -14.98
C VAL A 82 6.06 -11.14 -14.82
N GLY A 83 6.89 -11.05 -13.78
CA GLY A 83 7.94 -12.03 -13.52
C GLY A 83 7.38 -13.43 -13.25
N LEU A 84 6.33 -13.53 -12.43
CA LEU A 84 5.65 -14.78 -12.10
C LEU A 84 4.99 -15.43 -13.32
N LEU A 85 4.40 -14.64 -14.23
CA LEU A 85 3.82 -15.16 -15.47
C LEU A 85 4.89 -15.72 -16.40
N ILE A 86 6.03 -15.04 -16.53
CA ILE A 86 7.17 -15.57 -17.31
C ILE A 86 7.66 -16.90 -16.71
N ALA A 87 7.85 -16.96 -15.39
CA ALA A 87 8.23 -18.19 -14.69
C ALA A 87 7.19 -19.30 -14.86
N SER A 88 5.90 -18.96 -14.80
CA SER A 88 4.78 -19.87 -15.01
C SER A 88 4.80 -20.48 -16.41
N ILE A 89 4.99 -19.65 -17.45
CA ILE A 89 5.08 -20.09 -18.84
C ILE A 89 6.25 -21.06 -19.02
N VAL A 90 7.44 -20.70 -18.50
CA VAL A 90 8.62 -21.57 -18.57
C VAL A 90 8.35 -22.91 -17.85
N THR A 91 7.72 -22.89 -16.68
CA THR A 91 7.41 -24.09 -15.91
C THR A 91 6.45 -25.04 -16.64
N HIS A 92 5.38 -24.51 -17.24
CA HIS A 92 4.40 -25.29 -18.02
C HIS A 92 4.98 -25.87 -19.31
N LEU A 93 5.88 -25.13 -19.97
CA LEU A 93 6.57 -25.63 -21.15
C LEU A 93 7.53 -26.79 -20.80
N VAL A 94 8.27 -26.68 -19.70
CA VAL A 94 9.24 -27.71 -19.25
C VAL A 94 8.54 -28.99 -18.75
N LYS A 95 7.37 -28.88 -18.12
CA LYS A 95 6.69 -30.04 -17.49
C LYS A 95 5.99 -30.99 -18.46
N GLY A 96 5.62 -30.53 -19.64
CA GLY A 96 4.80 -31.35 -20.53
C GLY A 96 4.14 -30.62 -21.68
N LEU A 97 4.63 -29.44 -22.08
CA LEU A 97 4.00 -28.62 -23.14
C LEU A 97 2.51 -28.38 -22.84
N ASP A 98 2.21 -27.87 -21.65
CA ASP A 98 0.86 -27.42 -21.29
C ASP A 98 0.55 -26.10 -22.03
N ILE A 99 0.15 -26.25 -23.29
CA ILE A 99 -0.06 -25.15 -24.25
C ILE A 99 -1.19 -24.23 -23.79
N GLU A 100 -2.25 -24.78 -23.19
CA GLU A 100 -3.44 -24.03 -22.77
C GLU A 100 -3.10 -23.03 -21.64
N GLU A 101 -2.40 -23.50 -20.61
CA GLU A 101 -1.95 -22.71 -19.46
C GLU A 101 -0.92 -21.66 -19.86
N SER A 102 0.01 -22.04 -20.75
CA SER A 102 1.02 -21.14 -21.30
C SER A 102 0.40 -20.04 -22.17
N LEU A 103 -0.63 -20.37 -22.96
CA LEU A 103 -1.35 -19.41 -23.80
C LEU A 103 -2.12 -18.40 -22.96
N LEU A 104 -2.88 -18.84 -21.94
CA LEU A 104 -3.61 -17.95 -21.05
C LEU A 104 -2.66 -17.00 -20.31
N SER A 105 -1.56 -17.52 -19.79
CA SER A 105 -0.52 -16.73 -19.13
C SER A 105 0.13 -15.73 -20.10
N GLY A 106 0.33 -16.12 -21.36
CA GLY A 106 0.86 -15.25 -22.42
C GLY A 106 -0.09 -14.11 -22.79
N VAL A 107 -1.39 -14.38 -22.92
CA VAL A 107 -2.41 -13.35 -23.18
C VAL A 107 -2.46 -12.34 -22.04
N LEU A 108 -2.48 -12.81 -20.80
CA LEU A 108 -2.45 -11.94 -19.63
C LEU A 108 -1.16 -11.11 -19.55
N LEU A 109 -0.01 -11.74 -19.82
CA LEU A 109 1.28 -11.06 -19.86
C LEU A 109 1.27 -9.90 -20.89
N LEU A 110 0.80 -10.16 -22.11
CA LEU A 110 0.66 -9.13 -23.14
C LEU A 110 -0.26 -7.99 -22.70
N GLN A 111 -1.42 -8.31 -22.11
CA GLN A 111 -2.33 -7.30 -21.56
C GLN A 111 -1.63 -6.42 -20.52
N LEU A 112 -0.93 -7.01 -19.55
CA LEU A 112 -0.23 -6.27 -18.50
C LEU A 112 0.90 -5.40 -19.06
N LEU A 113 1.62 -5.86 -20.10
CA LEU A 113 2.67 -5.08 -20.76
C LEU A 113 2.10 -3.88 -21.52
N VAL A 114 1.00 -4.05 -22.25
CA VAL A 114 0.28 -2.96 -22.92
C VAL A 114 -0.21 -1.94 -21.88
N MET A 115 -0.70 -2.41 -20.74
CA MET A 115 -1.22 -1.59 -19.66
C MET A 115 -0.15 -1.01 -18.72
N ARG A 116 1.15 -1.19 -18.98
CA ARG A 116 2.26 -0.80 -18.07
C ARG A 116 2.15 0.62 -17.50
N LYS A 117 1.68 1.58 -18.29
CA LYS A 117 1.54 3.00 -17.88
C LYS A 117 0.40 3.24 -16.89
N THR A 118 -0.50 2.28 -16.71
CA THR A 118 -1.61 2.34 -15.76
C THR A 118 -1.15 2.07 -14.32
N PHE A 119 -0.07 1.30 -14.14
CA PHE A 119 0.42 0.86 -12.83
C PHE A 119 1.38 1.90 -12.23
N THR A 120 0.82 3.00 -11.74
CA THR A 120 1.57 4.15 -11.22
C THR A 120 1.63 4.21 -9.70
N ALA A 121 0.76 3.47 -8.99
CA ALA A 121 0.66 3.56 -7.54
C ALA A 121 1.92 2.95 -6.90
N GLN A 122 2.57 3.75 -6.05
CA GLN A 122 3.76 3.39 -5.32
C GLN A 122 3.37 2.51 -4.12
N SER A 123 4.31 1.65 -3.74
CA SER A 123 4.27 0.92 -2.47
C SER A 123 5.19 1.64 -1.50
N ASP A 124 4.96 1.46 -0.21
CA ASP A 124 5.64 2.25 0.81
C ASP A 124 7.14 1.96 0.87
N ARG A 125 7.98 3.00 0.73
CA ARG A 125 9.43 2.85 0.60
C ARG A 125 10.07 2.20 1.84
N PRO A 126 9.75 2.64 3.08
CA PRO A 126 10.16 1.93 4.29
C PRO A 126 9.69 0.46 4.30
N SER A 127 8.46 0.19 3.89
CA SER A 127 7.90 -1.17 3.85
C SER A 127 8.62 -2.08 2.84
N ILE A 128 9.08 -1.56 1.70
CA ILE A 128 9.86 -2.34 0.72
C ILE A 128 11.25 -2.69 1.28
N ALA A 129 11.96 -1.71 1.83
CA ALA A 129 13.29 -1.96 2.39
C ALA A 129 13.23 -2.94 3.56
N GLN A 130 12.24 -2.77 4.44
CA GLN A 130 11.99 -3.70 5.53
C GLN A 130 11.55 -5.07 4.97
N GLY A 131 10.79 -5.12 3.87
CA GLY A 131 10.36 -6.35 3.18
C GLY A 131 11.51 -7.14 2.61
N ILE A 132 12.46 -6.46 1.97
CA ILE A 132 13.70 -7.05 1.48
C ILE A 132 14.54 -7.57 2.66
N ARG A 133 14.67 -6.80 3.75
CA ARG A 133 15.41 -7.24 4.95
C ARG A 133 14.79 -8.48 5.57
N VAL A 134 13.46 -8.53 5.67
CA VAL A 134 12.71 -9.69 6.15
C VAL A 134 12.92 -10.88 5.22
N LEU A 135 12.85 -10.68 3.90
CA LEU A 135 13.07 -11.74 2.91
C LEU A 135 14.50 -12.31 3.03
N LEU A 136 15.52 -11.44 3.07
CA LEU A 136 16.91 -11.85 3.25
C LEU A 136 17.13 -12.55 4.59
N GLY A 137 16.61 -11.99 5.69
CA GLY A 137 16.72 -12.58 7.02
C GLY A 137 16.06 -13.96 7.10
N ALA A 138 14.89 -14.12 6.47
CA ALA A 138 14.16 -15.37 6.49
C ALA A 138 14.76 -16.41 5.52
N LEU A 139 15.36 -15.99 4.40
CA LEU A 139 16.18 -16.84 3.54
C LEU A 139 17.40 -17.36 4.33
N LEU A 140 18.15 -16.46 4.98
CA LEU A 140 19.32 -16.82 5.80
C LEU A 140 18.91 -17.74 6.96
N PHE A 141 17.78 -17.48 7.61
CA PHE A 141 17.25 -18.34 8.66
C PHE A 141 16.91 -19.73 8.11
N THR A 142 16.22 -19.83 6.97
CA THR A 142 15.86 -21.13 6.38
C THR A 142 17.10 -21.91 5.95
N LEU A 143 18.09 -21.23 5.37
CA LEU A 143 19.39 -21.82 5.03
C LEU A 143 20.11 -22.33 6.28
N ALA A 144 20.23 -21.50 7.32
CA ALA A 144 20.88 -21.89 8.57
C ALA A 144 20.14 -23.04 9.27
N TYR A 145 18.82 -22.98 9.32
CA TYR A 145 17.97 -24.03 9.91
C TYR A 145 18.10 -25.36 9.16
N GLY A 146 17.99 -25.33 7.83
CA GLY A 146 18.12 -26.52 6.99
C GLY A 146 19.52 -27.11 7.06
N THR A 147 20.56 -26.29 6.92
CA THR A 147 21.96 -26.74 6.96
C THR A 147 22.31 -27.31 8.32
N ALA A 148 21.95 -26.62 9.41
CA ALA A 148 22.20 -27.14 10.76
C ALA A 148 21.43 -28.44 11.02
N GLY A 149 20.18 -28.54 10.58
CA GLY A 149 19.40 -29.74 10.78
C GLY A 149 19.89 -30.93 9.95
N PHE A 150 20.34 -30.74 8.71
CA PHE A 150 20.98 -31.81 7.92
C PHE A 150 22.30 -32.27 8.54
N TYR A 151 23.10 -31.33 9.04
CA TYR A 151 24.35 -31.63 9.73
C TYR A 151 24.14 -32.37 11.07
N ILE A 152 23.12 -31.98 11.85
CA ILE A 152 22.81 -32.62 13.15
C ILE A 152 22.17 -34.00 12.95
N LEU A 153 21.31 -34.14 11.94
CA LEU A 153 20.61 -35.39 11.62
C LEU A 153 21.40 -36.28 10.65
N ASP A 154 22.72 -36.18 10.73
CA ASP A 154 23.63 -36.94 9.88
C ASP A 154 23.36 -38.47 9.96
N GLY A 155 23.49 -39.16 8.82
CA GLY A 155 23.19 -40.58 8.69
C GLY A 155 21.72 -40.99 8.83
N ARG A 156 20.79 -40.04 9.06
CA ARG A 156 19.34 -40.28 9.14
C ARG A 156 18.61 -40.12 7.80
N PHE A 157 19.34 -39.92 6.71
CA PHE A 157 18.80 -39.75 5.37
C PHE A 157 19.54 -40.63 4.35
N GLU A 158 18.88 -40.90 3.23
CA GLU A 158 19.50 -41.46 2.02
C GLU A 158 19.25 -40.51 0.87
N VAL A 159 20.21 -40.40 -0.04
CA VAL A 159 20.04 -39.66 -1.28
C VAL A 159 20.27 -40.63 -2.43
N ASN A 160 19.28 -40.75 -3.32
CA ASN A 160 19.36 -41.67 -4.46
C ASN A 160 19.72 -43.12 -4.07
N GLN A 161 19.10 -43.62 -2.99
CA GLN A 161 19.30 -44.98 -2.45
C GLN A 161 20.72 -45.25 -1.89
N ARG A 162 21.50 -44.20 -1.62
CA ARG A 162 22.79 -44.31 -0.93
C ARG A 162 22.71 -43.58 0.40
N ALA A 163 23.24 -44.21 1.46
CA ALA A 163 23.46 -43.53 2.72
C ALA A 163 24.46 -42.39 2.48
N ILE A 164 24.07 -41.17 2.84
CA ILE A 164 24.93 -39.99 2.81
C ILE A 164 25.21 -39.60 4.25
N ASN A 165 26.45 -39.18 4.47
CA ASN A 165 26.77 -38.35 5.60
C ASN A 165 26.88 -36.91 5.11
N PHE A 166 26.11 -35.98 5.69
CA PHE A 166 26.11 -34.58 5.28
C PHE A 166 27.34 -33.87 5.83
N ASP A 167 28.33 -33.62 4.97
CA ASP A 167 29.33 -32.60 5.27
C ASP A 167 28.68 -31.19 5.16
N TRP A 168 29.39 -30.16 5.63
CA TRP A 168 28.88 -28.79 5.67
C TRP A 168 28.42 -28.28 4.30
N ASP A 169 29.17 -28.60 3.25
CA ASP A 169 28.86 -28.22 1.87
C ASP A 169 27.62 -28.97 1.32
N ASP A 170 27.48 -30.25 1.65
CA ASP A 170 26.35 -31.08 1.23
C ASP A 170 25.05 -30.64 1.92
N ALA A 171 25.13 -30.29 3.20
CA ALA A 171 23.99 -29.77 3.96
C ALA A 171 23.49 -28.42 3.41
N ILE A 172 24.41 -27.54 3.00
CA ILE A 172 24.06 -26.30 2.30
C ILE A 172 23.40 -26.63 0.96
N TYR A 173 24.03 -27.45 0.13
CA TYR A 173 23.52 -27.80 -1.19
C TYR A 173 22.12 -28.41 -1.11
N GLN A 174 21.90 -29.35 -0.19
CA GLN A 174 20.61 -30.00 0.03
C GLN A 174 19.54 -29.01 0.48
N THR A 175 19.88 -28.08 1.37
CA THR A 175 18.95 -27.03 1.80
C THR A 175 18.61 -26.08 0.64
N PHE A 176 19.60 -25.70 -0.16
CA PHE A 176 19.41 -24.89 -1.36
C PHE A 176 18.53 -25.60 -2.38
N ALA A 177 18.77 -26.89 -2.64
CA ALA A 177 17.94 -27.69 -3.53
C ALA A 177 16.49 -27.73 -3.02
N MET A 178 16.27 -28.09 -1.76
CA MET A 178 14.91 -28.14 -1.20
C MET A 178 14.18 -26.79 -1.24
N PHE A 179 14.89 -25.68 -1.07
CA PHE A 179 14.29 -24.35 -1.12
C PHE A 179 14.03 -23.83 -2.55
N PHE A 180 14.98 -24.02 -3.48
CA PHE A 180 14.96 -23.41 -4.82
C PHE A 180 14.57 -24.35 -5.96
N THR A 181 14.64 -25.66 -5.76
CA THR A 181 14.12 -26.63 -6.73
C THR A 181 12.82 -27.26 -6.24
N ALA A 182 12.49 -27.08 -4.95
CA ALA A 182 11.34 -27.72 -4.31
C ALA A 182 11.26 -29.24 -4.55
N ASP A 183 12.38 -29.79 -4.98
CA ASP A 183 12.69 -31.19 -5.09
C ASP A 183 13.51 -31.51 -3.84
N ASN A 184 13.24 -32.64 -3.22
CA ASN A 184 14.08 -33.13 -2.14
C ASN A 184 15.39 -33.72 -2.67
N ALA A 185 15.67 -33.62 -3.97
CA ALA A 185 16.89 -34.10 -4.63
C ALA A 185 17.15 -35.61 -4.43
N GLY A 186 16.06 -36.38 -4.27
CA GLY A 186 16.15 -37.82 -3.99
C GLY A 186 16.40 -38.17 -2.53
N LEU A 187 16.19 -37.21 -1.62
CA LEU A 187 16.28 -37.39 -0.17
C LEU A 187 15.15 -38.30 0.33
N VAL A 188 15.52 -39.35 1.06
CA VAL A 188 14.61 -40.28 1.72
C VAL A 188 14.92 -40.26 3.22
N PRO A 189 14.01 -39.74 4.06
CA PRO A 189 14.17 -39.76 5.51
C PRO A 189 14.07 -41.19 6.08
N LYS A 190 15.02 -41.59 6.94
CA LYS A 190 14.99 -42.92 7.60
C LYS A 190 14.15 -42.97 8.87
N THR A 191 13.82 -41.81 9.45
CA THR A 191 13.14 -41.71 10.75
C THR A 191 11.95 -40.76 10.66
N GLN A 192 10.97 -40.93 11.56
CA GLN A 192 9.82 -40.02 11.63
C GLN A 192 10.26 -38.56 11.90
N PHE A 193 11.29 -38.37 12.73
CA PHE A 193 11.83 -37.04 13.02
C PHE A 193 12.52 -36.42 11.80
N ALA A 194 13.29 -37.21 11.04
CA ALA A 194 13.91 -36.76 9.79
C ALA A 194 12.85 -36.36 8.74
N ASN A 195 11.72 -37.08 8.69
CA ASN A 195 10.60 -36.74 7.83
C ASN A 195 9.94 -35.42 8.26
N PHE A 196 9.63 -35.28 9.56
CA PHE A 196 9.10 -34.04 10.11
C PHE A 196 10.03 -32.85 9.86
N PHE A 197 11.34 -33.02 10.03
CA PHE A 197 12.34 -31.99 9.73
C PHE A 197 12.30 -31.57 8.26
N ALA A 198 12.32 -32.52 7.33
CA ALA A 198 12.21 -32.22 5.89
C ALA A 198 10.92 -31.47 5.54
N ASP A 199 9.77 -31.89 6.08
CA ASP A 199 8.48 -31.22 5.90
C ASP A 199 8.48 -29.79 6.47
N SER A 200 9.15 -29.59 7.61
CA SER A 200 9.23 -28.28 8.27
C SER A 200 10.02 -27.25 7.45
N ILE A 201 11.03 -27.67 6.66
CA ILE A 201 11.77 -26.77 5.75
C ILE A 201 10.81 -26.16 4.73
N TYR A 202 9.94 -26.97 4.13
CA TYR A 202 8.93 -26.49 3.18
C TYR A 202 7.91 -25.55 3.84
N ALA A 203 7.44 -25.88 5.06
CA ALA A 203 6.52 -25.05 5.80
C ALA A 203 7.12 -23.67 6.14
N VAL A 204 8.37 -23.64 6.62
CA VAL A 204 9.11 -22.40 6.91
C VAL A 204 9.29 -21.58 5.64
N GLY A 205 9.62 -22.22 4.51
CA GLY A 205 9.74 -21.56 3.21
C GLY A 205 8.45 -20.89 2.75
N VAL A 206 7.30 -21.58 2.83
CA VAL A 206 5.99 -21.04 2.46
C VAL A 206 5.60 -19.85 3.33
N VAL A 207 5.73 -19.98 4.67
CA VAL A 207 5.41 -18.90 5.61
C VAL A 207 6.29 -17.68 5.36
N THR A 208 7.58 -17.89 5.14
CA THR A 208 8.56 -16.86 4.84
C THR A 208 8.23 -16.10 3.56
N LEU A 209 8.01 -16.82 2.46
CA LEU A 209 7.69 -16.22 1.17
C LEU A 209 6.35 -15.48 1.20
N GLY A 210 5.34 -16.05 1.88
CA GLY A 210 4.05 -15.40 2.08
C GLY A 210 4.15 -14.11 2.89
N TYR A 211 4.91 -14.12 3.98
CA TYR A 211 5.13 -12.92 4.81
C TYR A 211 5.92 -11.84 4.06
N ALA A 212 6.99 -12.21 3.34
CA ALA A 212 7.75 -11.28 2.51
C ALA A 212 6.87 -10.64 1.42
N LEU A 213 6.03 -11.44 0.74
CA LEU A 213 5.09 -10.94 -0.26
C LEU A 213 4.06 -9.97 0.34
N PHE A 214 3.45 -10.34 1.48
CA PHE A 214 2.53 -9.46 2.21
C PHE A 214 3.18 -8.10 2.51
N MET A 215 4.43 -8.13 2.93
CA MET A 215 5.17 -6.93 3.31
C MET A 215 5.55 -6.04 2.13
N LEU A 216 5.94 -6.63 0.99
CA LEU A 216 6.18 -5.90 -0.26
C LEU A 216 4.91 -5.25 -0.83
N LEU A 217 3.74 -5.80 -0.49
CA LEU A 217 2.43 -5.31 -0.95
C LEU A 217 1.73 -4.41 0.08
N ARG A 218 2.32 -4.20 1.26
CA ARG A 218 1.71 -3.41 2.33
C ARG A 218 1.46 -1.96 1.86
N PRO A 219 0.25 -1.41 2.04
CA PRO A 219 -0.06 -0.04 1.66
C PRO A 219 0.69 0.99 2.53
N VAL A 220 1.01 2.16 1.94
CA VAL A 220 1.47 3.35 2.66
C VAL A 220 0.33 3.82 3.56
N LEU A 221 0.31 3.37 4.80
CA LEU A 221 -0.72 3.74 5.77
C LEU A 221 -0.28 4.86 6.71
N LEU A 222 1.02 5.18 6.73
CA LEU A 222 1.60 6.15 7.63
C LEU A 222 2.52 7.06 6.82
N ARG A 223 2.09 8.29 6.60
CA ARG A 223 3.01 9.38 6.28
C ARG A 223 3.33 10.07 7.59
N ASP A 224 4.61 10.26 7.86
CA ASP A 224 5.05 10.98 9.05
C ASP A 224 4.50 12.42 9.03
N SER A 225 4.33 13.00 10.22
CA SER A 225 3.95 14.41 10.38
C SER A 225 4.82 15.32 9.51
N ALA A 226 4.26 16.42 9.01
CA ALA A 226 5.00 17.38 8.20
C ALA A 226 6.32 17.79 8.87
N SER A 227 7.38 17.92 8.06
CA SER A 227 8.65 18.44 8.52
C SER A 227 8.54 19.91 8.93
N ILE A 228 9.51 20.39 9.72
CA ILE A 228 9.54 21.81 10.15
C ILE A 228 9.62 22.74 8.94
N SER A 229 10.40 22.39 7.91
CA SER A 229 10.50 23.20 6.68
C SER A 229 9.18 23.23 5.89
N GLU A 230 8.46 22.10 5.79
CA GLU A 230 7.13 22.07 5.17
C GLU A 230 6.14 22.93 5.95
N ARG A 231 6.15 22.88 7.29
CA ARG A 231 5.30 23.74 8.13
C ARG A 231 5.60 25.23 7.94
N ASN A 232 6.88 25.61 7.90
CA ASN A 232 7.28 27.00 7.69
C ASN A 232 6.79 27.50 6.31
N LYS A 233 6.98 26.69 5.26
CA LYS A 233 6.50 27.02 3.91
C LYS A 233 4.97 27.13 3.86
N ALA A 234 4.25 26.24 4.52
CA ALA A 234 2.79 26.32 4.61
C ALA A 234 2.35 27.61 5.34
N GLN A 235 3.06 28.00 6.40
CA GLN A 235 2.80 29.24 7.13
C GLN A 235 2.97 30.48 6.25
N GLU A 236 4.00 30.53 5.41
CA GLU A 236 4.21 31.62 4.44
C GLU A 236 3.03 31.73 3.46
N VAL A 237 2.64 30.62 2.83
CA VAL A 237 1.52 30.59 1.88
C VAL A 237 0.20 30.94 2.56
N VAL A 238 -0.06 30.45 3.76
CA VAL A 238 -1.26 30.76 4.53
C VAL A 238 -1.31 32.23 4.96
N ALA A 239 -0.17 32.81 5.34
CA ALA A 239 -0.10 34.22 5.71
C ALA A 239 -0.40 35.15 4.53
N GLU A 240 0.01 34.77 3.32
CA GLU A 240 -0.19 35.58 2.11
C GLU A 240 -1.56 35.37 1.46
N TYR A 241 -2.04 34.12 1.38
CA TYR A 241 -3.22 33.74 0.59
C TYR A 241 -4.38 33.16 1.42
N GLY A 242 -4.24 33.05 2.74
CA GLY A 242 -5.28 32.52 3.61
C GLY A 242 -6.55 33.39 3.57
N ARG A 243 -7.67 32.82 3.08
CA ARG A 243 -8.93 33.56 2.92
C ARG A 243 -10.12 33.04 3.74
N THR A 244 -9.97 31.90 4.44
CA THR A 244 -11.04 31.26 5.20
C THR A 244 -10.67 31.09 6.67
N THR A 245 -11.67 30.87 7.52
CA THR A 245 -11.48 30.50 8.94
C THR A 245 -10.67 29.21 9.10
N LEU A 246 -10.68 28.34 8.09
CA LEU A 246 -9.90 27.10 8.04
C LEU A 246 -8.41 27.31 7.78
N ALA A 247 -8.00 28.47 7.24
CA ALA A 247 -6.61 28.70 6.86
C ALA A 247 -5.64 28.56 8.05
N ARG A 248 -6.06 29.01 9.25
CA ARG A 248 -5.25 28.82 10.46
C ARG A 248 -5.22 27.36 10.93
N LEU A 249 -6.32 26.62 10.78
CA LEU A 249 -6.42 25.21 11.12
C LEU A 249 -5.58 24.31 10.19
N ALA A 250 -5.27 24.81 8.99
CA ALA A 250 -4.33 24.16 8.08
C ALA A 250 -2.91 24.04 8.67
N LEU A 251 -2.56 24.87 9.66
CA LEU A 251 -1.23 24.93 10.28
C LEU A 251 -1.09 24.07 11.55
N LEU A 252 -2.11 23.30 11.92
CA LEU A 252 -2.05 22.38 13.05
C LEU A 252 -1.04 21.25 12.81
N GLU A 253 -0.50 20.70 13.90
CA GLU A 253 0.58 19.71 13.87
C GLU A 253 0.19 18.38 13.21
N ASP A 254 -1.11 18.07 13.20
CA ASP A 254 -1.69 16.87 12.61
C ASP A 254 -1.81 16.93 11.08
N LYS A 255 -1.50 18.08 10.46
CA LYS A 255 -1.62 18.27 9.01
C LYS A 255 -0.35 17.86 8.27
N SER A 256 -0.58 17.19 7.14
CA SER A 256 0.40 17.01 6.06
C SER A 256 0.13 18.02 4.95
N TYR A 257 1.15 18.34 4.15
CA TYR A 257 1.02 19.32 3.07
C TYR A 257 1.35 18.71 1.72
N TYR A 258 0.56 19.10 0.72
CA TYR A 258 0.93 18.99 -0.68
C TYR A 258 1.17 20.40 -1.20
N PHE A 259 2.31 20.62 -1.86
CA PHE A 259 2.63 21.89 -2.50
C PHE A 259 2.48 21.76 -4.01
N SER A 260 1.90 22.77 -4.66
CA SER A 260 1.81 22.82 -6.12
C SER A 260 3.19 22.89 -6.78
N ALA A 261 3.27 22.58 -8.07
CA ALA A 261 4.53 22.65 -8.83
C ALA A 261 5.13 24.06 -8.86
N SER A 262 4.28 25.10 -8.84
CA SER A 262 4.70 26.50 -8.70
C SER A 262 5.32 26.81 -7.33
N GLY A 263 5.03 25.96 -6.33
CA GLY A 263 5.41 26.15 -4.94
C GLY A 263 4.61 27.23 -4.20
N LYS A 264 3.66 27.89 -4.87
CA LYS A 264 2.88 29.00 -4.33
C LYS A 264 1.55 28.59 -3.71
N SER A 265 1.08 27.37 -3.97
CA SER A 265 -0.14 26.84 -3.35
C SER A 265 0.16 25.65 -2.46
N THR A 266 -0.64 25.51 -1.41
CA THR A 266 -0.62 24.37 -0.50
C THR A 266 -2.02 23.80 -0.30
N ILE A 267 -2.09 22.48 -0.13
CA ILE A 267 -3.28 21.76 0.31
C ILE A 267 -2.89 21.03 1.60
N ALA A 268 -3.48 21.45 2.72
CA ALA A 268 -3.34 20.77 3.99
C ALA A 268 -4.31 19.58 4.04
N TYR A 269 -3.82 18.39 4.34
CA TYR A 269 -4.61 17.17 4.34
C TYR A 269 -4.23 16.20 5.46
N VAL A 270 -5.12 15.26 5.74
CA VAL A 270 -4.87 14.10 6.61
C VAL A 270 -5.08 12.81 5.81
N PRO A 271 -4.07 11.91 5.73
CA PRO A 271 -4.27 10.59 5.17
C PRO A 271 -5.00 9.69 6.18
N LYS A 272 -6.13 9.10 5.78
CA LYS A 272 -6.88 8.13 6.59
C LYS A 272 -7.40 6.99 5.73
N GLY A 273 -6.94 5.77 6.01
CA GLY A 273 -7.29 4.60 5.20
C GLY A 273 -6.81 4.76 3.76
N ARG A 274 -7.74 4.85 2.81
CA ARG A 274 -7.46 5.17 1.40
C ARG A 274 -7.88 6.58 1.01
N GLY A 275 -8.21 7.45 1.96
CA GLY A 275 -8.58 8.84 1.71
C GLY A 275 -7.43 9.79 2.04
N ALA A 276 -7.25 10.81 1.21
CA ALA A 276 -6.49 12.01 1.56
C ALA A 276 -7.50 13.15 1.70
N ILE A 277 -7.82 13.49 2.95
CA ILE A 277 -8.88 14.45 3.26
C ILE A 277 -8.24 15.83 3.40
N ALA A 278 -8.42 16.67 2.38
CA ALA A 278 -8.01 18.06 2.36
C ALA A 278 -8.95 18.92 3.21
N LEU A 279 -8.38 19.86 3.96
CA LEU A 279 -9.10 20.85 4.75
C LEU A 279 -9.31 22.13 3.95
N GLY A 280 -10.53 22.33 3.46
CA GLY A 280 -10.90 23.45 2.60
C GLY A 280 -10.36 23.35 1.18
N ASP A 281 -10.40 24.49 0.47
CA ASP A 281 -9.82 24.66 -0.85
C ASP A 281 -8.29 24.79 -0.81
N PRO A 282 -7.59 24.63 -1.96
CA PRO A 282 -6.17 24.99 -2.05
C PRO A 282 -5.94 26.45 -1.61
N ILE A 283 -4.91 26.65 -0.78
CA ILE A 283 -4.50 27.97 -0.31
C ILE A 283 -3.35 28.44 -1.19
N GLY A 284 -3.55 29.54 -1.91
CA GLY A 284 -2.59 30.08 -2.88
C GLY A 284 -3.25 31.05 -3.87
N PRO A 285 -2.51 31.49 -4.92
CA PRO A 285 -3.06 32.33 -5.98
C PRO A 285 -4.26 31.69 -6.68
N ALA A 286 -5.24 32.49 -7.10
CA ALA A 286 -6.47 31.99 -7.71
C ALA A 286 -6.21 31.23 -9.02
N GLU A 287 -5.25 31.70 -9.81
CA GLU A 287 -4.80 31.10 -11.06
C GLU A 287 -4.18 29.70 -10.89
N ASP A 288 -3.61 29.40 -9.71
CA ASP A 288 -2.91 28.13 -9.43
C ASP A 288 -3.86 27.05 -8.87
N ARG A 289 -5.11 27.40 -8.50
CA ARG A 289 -6.04 26.47 -7.83
C ARG A 289 -6.32 25.20 -8.63
N LYS A 290 -6.64 25.35 -9.92
CA LYS A 290 -6.97 24.21 -10.78
C LYS A 290 -5.79 23.25 -10.90
N GLU A 291 -4.58 23.80 -11.09
CA GLU A 291 -3.36 23.01 -11.18
C GLU A 291 -2.99 22.37 -9.84
N ALA A 292 -3.22 23.05 -8.71
CA ALA A 292 -3.03 22.50 -7.39
C ALA A 292 -3.97 21.31 -7.13
N ILE A 293 -5.26 21.39 -7.50
CA ILE A 293 -6.21 20.28 -7.36
C ILE A 293 -5.79 19.10 -8.26
N LEU A 294 -5.46 19.35 -9.53
CA LEU A 294 -4.99 18.31 -10.45
C LEU A 294 -3.73 17.62 -9.94
N GLY A 295 -2.74 18.40 -9.52
CA GLY A 295 -1.50 17.87 -8.98
C GLY A 295 -1.72 17.10 -7.67
N PHE A 296 -2.67 17.52 -6.83
CA PHE A 296 -3.07 16.77 -5.65
C PHE A 296 -3.77 15.45 -6.00
N GLN A 297 -4.62 15.44 -7.03
CA GLN A 297 -5.21 14.20 -7.56
C GLN A 297 -4.12 13.25 -8.03
N GLU A 298 -3.14 13.72 -8.81
CA GLU A 298 -2.00 12.90 -9.24
C GLU A 298 -1.16 12.38 -8.08
N PHE A 299 -0.91 13.24 -7.09
CA PHE A 299 -0.21 12.89 -5.87
C PHE A 299 -0.96 11.78 -5.11
N CYS A 300 -2.27 11.91 -4.93
CA CYS A 300 -3.10 10.88 -4.31
C CYS A 300 -3.11 9.58 -5.12
N ASP A 301 -3.23 9.68 -6.45
CA ASP A 301 -3.21 8.55 -7.37
C ASP A 301 -1.92 7.73 -7.30
N ARG A 302 -0.77 8.40 -7.12
CA ARG A 302 0.54 7.77 -6.91
C ARG A 302 0.65 7.10 -5.54
N ASN A 303 -0.14 7.52 -4.55
CA ASN A 303 -0.13 6.95 -3.20
C ASN A 303 -1.24 5.89 -2.98
N ASP A 304 -2.05 5.57 -4.00
CA ASP A 304 -3.26 4.73 -3.86
C ASP A 304 -4.31 5.34 -2.90
N TRP A 305 -4.46 6.67 -2.96
CA TRP A 305 -5.42 7.45 -2.20
C TRP A 305 -6.49 8.07 -3.08
N TYR A 306 -7.68 8.23 -2.52
CA TYR A 306 -8.79 9.01 -3.05
C TYR A 306 -8.74 10.41 -2.44
N PRO A 307 -8.59 11.47 -3.25
CA PRO A 307 -8.67 12.83 -2.75
C PRO A 307 -10.12 13.17 -2.36
N ALA A 308 -10.28 13.86 -1.24
CA ALA A 308 -11.55 14.45 -0.83
C ALA A 308 -11.27 15.83 -0.23
N PHE A 309 -12.13 16.81 -0.52
CA PHE A 309 -12.00 18.16 0.01
C PHE A 309 -13.18 18.42 0.96
N TYR A 310 -12.88 18.84 2.18
CA TYR A 310 -13.86 19.05 3.24
C TYR A 310 -14.03 20.54 3.49
N GLN A 311 -15.28 21.03 3.51
CA GLN A 311 -15.63 22.45 3.66
C GLN A 311 -14.98 23.37 2.59
N THR A 312 -15.12 22.99 1.32
CA THR A 312 -14.79 23.85 0.18
C THR A 312 -15.80 24.98 0.04
N LEU A 313 -15.38 26.11 -0.51
CA LEU A 313 -16.25 27.24 -0.75
C LEU A 313 -17.14 27.02 -2.01
N PRO A 314 -18.30 27.71 -2.08
CA PRO A 314 -19.19 27.64 -3.24
C PRO A 314 -18.55 28.12 -4.55
N ASP A 315 -17.56 29.00 -4.47
CA ASP A 315 -16.91 29.65 -5.63
C ASP A 315 -16.30 28.65 -6.62
N ASP A 316 -15.83 27.50 -6.13
CA ASP A 316 -15.02 26.55 -6.90
C ASP A 316 -15.78 25.24 -7.23
N LEU A 317 -17.08 25.14 -6.93
CA LEU A 317 -17.87 23.90 -7.09
C LEU A 317 -17.92 23.38 -8.54
N GLU A 318 -18.02 24.28 -9.52
CA GLU A 318 -17.99 23.92 -10.93
C GLU A 318 -16.63 23.34 -11.34
N MET A 319 -15.54 23.92 -10.81
CA MET A 319 -14.18 23.45 -11.03
C MET A 319 -14.01 22.03 -10.48
N TYR A 320 -14.45 21.76 -9.25
CA TYR A 320 -14.44 20.42 -8.68
C TYR A 320 -15.23 19.42 -9.53
N SER A 321 -16.41 19.81 -9.99
CA SER A 321 -17.28 18.96 -10.83
C SER A 321 -16.61 18.62 -12.17
N THR A 322 -15.97 19.59 -12.82
CA THR A 322 -15.23 19.38 -14.08
C THR A 322 -14.01 18.48 -13.88
N LEU A 323 -13.39 18.54 -12.70
CA LEU A 323 -12.28 17.65 -12.31
C LEU A 323 -12.74 16.26 -11.84
N GLY A 324 -14.04 15.97 -11.94
CA GLY A 324 -14.64 14.66 -11.67
C GLY A 324 -14.93 14.40 -10.19
N PHE A 325 -14.93 15.43 -9.33
CA PHE A 325 -15.42 15.30 -7.96
C PHE A 325 -16.95 15.33 -7.93
N ARG A 326 -17.51 14.71 -6.90
CA ARG A 326 -18.93 14.84 -6.56
C ARG A 326 -19.05 15.82 -5.39
N VAL A 327 -19.91 16.81 -5.54
CA VAL A 327 -20.17 17.82 -4.51
C VAL A 327 -21.34 17.37 -3.65
N VAL A 328 -21.20 17.51 -2.34
CA VAL A 328 -22.26 17.25 -1.36
C VAL A 328 -22.29 18.44 -0.40
N GLN A 329 -23.47 19.07 -0.23
CA GLN A 329 -23.65 20.13 0.76
C GLN A 329 -23.65 19.52 2.16
N ILE A 330 -22.73 19.98 3.01
CA ILE A 330 -22.55 19.47 4.38
C ILE A 330 -23.05 20.45 5.45
N GLY A 331 -23.28 21.72 5.10
CA GLY A 331 -23.73 22.75 6.02
C GLY A 331 -23.58 24.16 5.45
N GLU A 332 -23.82 25.16 6.30
CA GLU A 332 -23.71 26.59 6.00
C GLU A 332 -22.92 27.27 7.13
N GLU A 333 -22.03 28.20 6.79
CA GLU A 333 -21.27 29.00 7.77
C GLU A 333 -21.99 30.33 8.03
N ALA A 334 -22.19 30.67 9.30
CA ALA A 334 -22.82 31.92 9.70
C ALA A 334 -21.80 33.08 9.63
N ILE A 335 -21.80 33.81 8.52
CA ILE A 335 -20.89 34.94 8.29
C ILE A 335 -21.58 36.27 8.67
N VAL A 336 -20.98 37.01 9.61
CA VAL A 336 -21.46 38.34 10.03
C VAL A 336 -20.62 39.44 9.38
N ASN A 337 -21.26 40.30 8.60
CA ASN A 337 -20.59 41.48 8.02
C ASN A 337 -20.42 42.58 9.09
N LEU A 338 -19.19 42.74 9.59
CA LEU A 338 -18.88 43.70 10.65
C LEU A 338 -19.09 45.17 10.24
N LYS A 339 -19.08 45.50 8.94
CA LYS A 339 -19.30 46.87 8.46
C LYS A 339 -20.76 47.29 8.58
N SER A 340 -21.69 46.35 8.42
CA SER A 340 -23.13 46.60 8.53
C SER A 340 -23.71 46.19 9.89
N PHE A 341 -22.97 45.42 10.69
CA PHE A 341 -23.40 44.97 12.00
C PHE A 341 -23.54 46.12 13.00
N THR A 342 -24.63 46.15 13.76
CA THR A 342 -24.85 47.12 14.84
C THR A 342 -25.69 46.52 15.96
N LEU A 343 -25.34 46.83 17.22
CA LEU A 343 -26.15 46.47 18.39
C LEU A 343 -27.35 47.41 18.61
N LYS A 344 -27.47 48.47 17.79
CA LYS A 344 -28.60 49.40 17.84
C LYS A 344 -29.82 48.82 17.10
N GLY A 345 -31.00 49.29 17.48
CA GLY A 345 -32.27 48.86 16.87
C GLY A 345 -32.91 47.63 17.53
N LYS A 346 -34.08 47.24 17.01
CA LYS A 346 -34.91 46.17 17.55
C LYS A 346 -34.36 44.77 17.23
N ALA A 347 -33.76 44.60 16.05
CA ALA A 347 -33.26 43.30 15.57
C ALA A 347 -32.24 42.65 16.53
N ASN A 348 -31.32 43.44 17.10
CA ASN A 348 -30.26 42.96 17.99
C ASN A 348 -30.52 43.26 19.48
N GLN A 349 -31.78 43.52 19.87
CA GLN A 349 -32.16 43.80 21.25
C GLN A 349 -31.78 42.67 22.21
N ASN A 350 -31.91 41.41 21.78
CA ASN A 350 -31.57 40.24 22.59
C ASN A 350 -30.07 40.20 22.92
N LEU A 351 -29.21 40.42 21.91
CA LEU A 351 -27.75 40.47 22.10
C LEU A 351 -27.34 41.58 23.07
N ARG A 352 -27.89 42.79 22.90
CA ARG A 352 -27.60 43.93 23.79
C ARG A 352 -28.04 43.65 25.23
N THR A 353 -29.20 43.03 25.41
CA THR A 353 -29.71 42.67 26.74
C THR A 353 -28.78 41.65 27.41
N ALA A 354 -28.32 40.64 26.66
CA ALA A 354 -27.37 39.64 27.16
C ALA A 354 -26.03 40.27 27.56
N ILE A 355 -25.46 41.15 26.72
CA ILE A 355 -24.21 41.87 27.01
C ILE A 355 -24.37 42.70 28.30
N ASN A 356 -25.42 43.52 28.41
CA ASN A 356 -25.65 44.35 29.59
C ASN A 356 -25.74 43.54 30.88
N ARG A 357 -26.38 42.36 30.83
CA ARG A 357 -26.46 41.44 31.98
C ARG A 357 -25.07 40.94 32.38
N LEU A 358 -24.26 40.50 31.42
CA LEU A 358 -22.90 40.00 31.68
C LEU A 358 -21.98 41.10 32.22
N THR A 359 -22.06 42.31 31.66
CA THR A 359 -21.29 43.47 32.14
C THR A 359 -21.70 43.87 33.56
N LYS A 360 -23.00 43.85 33.88
CA LYS A 360 -23.49 44.13 35.24
C LYS A 360 -23.01 43.09 36.26
N ALA A 361 -22.81 41.84 35.83
CA ALA A 361 -22.23 40.77 36.62
C ALA A 361 -20.68 40.85 36.75
N GLY A 362 -20.03 41.84 36.12
CA GLY A 362 -18.59 42.07 36.22
C GLY A 362 -17.73 41.32 35.19
N HIS A 363 -18.34 40.64 34.21
CA HIS A 363 -17.57 39.96 33.16
C HIS A 363 -16.89 40.98 32.22
N LYS A 364 -15.65 40.68 31.85
CA LYS A 364 -14.82 41.47 30.92
C LYS A 364 -14.26 40.57 29.83
N VAL A 365 -13.92 41.16 28.69
CA VAL A 365 -13.25 40.50 27.57
C VAL A 365 -11.90 41.18 27.40
N GLU A 366 -10.84 40.38 27.36
CA GLU A 366 -9.46 40.82 27.18
C GLU A 366 -8.80 40.01 26.06
N PHE A 367 -7.97 40.69 25.26
CA PHE A 367 -7.22 40.07 24.16
C PHE A 367 -5.75 39.99 24.53
N TYR A 368 -5.16 38.81 24.35
CA TYR A 368 -3.76 38.52 24.67
C TYR A 368 -3.02 38.13 23.40
N GLU A 369 -1.92 38.82 23.12
CA GLU A 369 -1.03 38.49 22.01
C GLU A 369 0.04 37.48 22.46
N PRO A 370 0.51 36.57 21.58
CA PRO A 370 1.62 35.68 21.90
C PRO A 370 2.93 36.46 22.08
N PRO A 371 3.87 35.97 22.92
CA PRO A 371 3.80 34.73 23.70
C PRO A 371 2.94 34.88 24.98
N LEU A 372 2.17 33.85 25.30
CA LEU A 372 1.31 33.82 26.49
C LEU A 372 2.12 33.43 27.74
N SER A 373 1.77 34.01 28.89
CA SER A 373 2.41 33.66 30.17
C SER A 373 2.07 32.24 30.61
N LEU A 374 3.00 31.59 31.32
CA LEU A 374 2.76 30.24 31.86
C LEU A 374 1.57 30.19 32.81
N GLU A 375 1.31 31.28 33.54
CA GLU A 375 0.17 31.39 34.44
C GLU A 375 -1.15 31.39 33.67
N LEU A 376 -1.27 32.22 32.63
CA LEU A 376 -2.45 32.26 31.78
C LEU A 376 -2.69 30.91 31.09
N MET A 377 -1.64 30.25 30.62
CA MET A 377 -1.73 28.91 30.02
C MET A 377 -2.27 27.87 31.01
N ARG A 378 -1.86 27.92 32.29
CA ARG A 378 -2.41 27.02 33.33
C ARG A 378 -3.89 27.29 33.59
N GLN A 379 -4.29 28.57 33.65
CA GLN A 379 -5.69 28.96 33.80
C GLN A 379 -6.56 28.46 32.64
N MET A 380 -6.10 28.67 31.39
CA MET A 380 -6.78 28.17 30.18
C MET A 380 -6.91 26.65 30.18
N LYS A 381 -5.87 25.93 30.64
CA LYS A 381 -5.91 24.47 30.75
C LYS A 381 -7.01 24.03 31.72
N SER A 382 -7.12 24.65 32.89
CA SER A 382 -8.17 24.30 33.87
C SER A 382 -9.58 24.43 33.27
N VAL A 383 -9.84 25.51 32.53
CA VAL A 383 -11.14 25.73 31.86
C VAL A 383 -11.37 24.69 30.76
N SER A 384 -10.33 24.38 29.98
CA SER A 384 -10.41 23.36 28.93
C SER A 384 -10.66 21.95 29.51
N ASP A 385 -10.01 21.61 30.62
CA ASP A 385 -10.19 20.32 31.29
C ASP A 385 -11.61 20.18 31.86
N GLU A 386 -12.17 21.25 32.44
CA GLU A 386 -13.55 21.28 32.93
C GLU A 386 -14.57 21.16 31.80
N TRP A 387 -14.34 21.80 30.65
CA TRP A 387 -15.25 21.74 29.50
C TRP A 387 -15.27 20.37 28.80
N LEU A 388 -14.19 19.58 28.91
CA LEU A 388 -14.08 18.25 28.29
C LEU A 388 -14.68 17.12 29.14
N GLN A 389 -15.03 17.38 30.41
CA GLN A 389 -15.77 16.45 31.28
C GLN A 389 -17.26 16.47 30.94
#